data_AF-A0AA97F8K1-F1
#
_entry.id   AF-A0AA97F8K1-F1
#
_cell.length_a   1.000
_cell.length_b   1.000
_cell.length_c   1.000
_cell.angle_alpha   90.00
_cell.angle_beta   90.00
_cell.angle_gamma   90.00
#
_symmetry.space_group_name_H-M   'P 1'
#
loop_
_entity.id
_entity.type
_entity.pdbx_description
1 polymer ?
#
loop_
_entity_poly.entity_id
_entity_poly.type
_entity_poly.pdbx_seq_one_letter_code
_entity_poly.pdbx_strand_id
1 'polypeptide(L)'
;MTHTSFRAAFAAMIFVASYPLAAQTIDDLDILSEQTVDAETGIETARQQTERGELLEALATLERVLTLFPKSAEARFNHATLLCWIGDPQGAIVEFERLDKDDYAKGALKQAEAECAKAMVENQR
;
A
#
# COMPACT_ATOMS: atom_id res chain seq x y z
N MET A 1 19.63 -24.42 64.57
CA MET A 1 20.71 -24.66 63.60
C MET A 1 20.04 -24.70 62.23
N THR A 2 19.89 -23.55 61.54
CA THR A 2 20.78 -23.06 60.45
C THR A 2 20.71 -23.99 59.22
N HIS A 3 20.27 -23.62 58.01
CA HIS A 3 20.54 -22.42 57.21
C HIS A 3 19.45 -22.19 56.14
N THR A 4 19.31 -20.91 55.77
CA THR A 4 18.72 -20.38 54.55
C THR A 4 19.55 -20.70 53.30
N SER A 5 18.90 -20.91 52.15
CA SER A 5 19.47 -20.70 50.79
C SER A 5 18.31 -20.53 49.80
N PHE A 6 17.92 -19.30 49.43
CA PHE A 6 18.47 -18.45 48.36
C PHE A 6 18.18 -18.96 46.93
N ARG A 7 17.11 -18.37 46.38
CA ARG A 7 16.71 -18.10 44.98
C ARG A 7 17.58 -18.67 43.85
N ALA A 8 16.92 -19.21 42.83
CA ALA A 8 17.30 -19.00 41.44
C ALA A 8 16.03 -18.88 40.56
N ALA A 9 15.68 -17.64 40.25
CA ALA A 9 14.85 -17.31 39.10
C ALA A 9 15.72 -17.47 37.85
N PHE A 10 15.27 -18.23 36.85
CA PHE A 10 15.77 -18.17 35.48
C PHE A 10 14.57 -18.39 34.56
N ALA A 11 13.92 -17.30 34.17
CA ALA A 11 14.19 -16.59 32.90
C ALA A 11 13.44 -17.27 31.75
N ALA A 12 12.22 -16.78 31.54
CA ALA A 12 11.46 -17.00 30.32
C ALA A 12 12.30 -16.48 29.14
N MET A 13 12.88 -17.40 28.37
CA MET A 13 13.54 -17.06 27.12
C MET A 13 12.45 -17.02 26.04
N ILE A 14 11.69 -15.91 26.00
CA ILE A 14 10.89 -15.59 24.83
C ILE A 14 11.91 -15.23 23.74
N PHE A 15 12.19 -16.18 22.87
CA PHE A 15 12.93 -15.93 21.63
C PHE A 15 12.01 -15.10 20.73
N VAL A 16 11.97 -13.78 20.97
CA VAL A 16 11.38 -12.86 20.00
C VAL A 16 12.36 -12.87 18.83
N ALA A 17 12.17 -13.80 17.90
CA ALA A 17 12.83 -13.73 16.61
C ALA A 17 12.42 -12.39 16.02
N SER A 18 13.32 -11.42 16.11
CA SER A 18 13.21 -10.13 15.45
C SER A 18 13.41 -10.40 13.96
N TYR A 19 12.44 -11.06 13.33
CA TYR A 19 12.28 -10.94 11.90
C TYR A 19 12.10 -9.45 11.65
N PRO A 20 12.99 -8.79 10.89
CA PRO A 20 12.71 -7.43 10.49
C PRO A 20 11.32 -7.44 9.85
N LEU A 21 10.41 -6.61 10.38
CA LEU A 21 9.16 -6.28 9.71
C LEU A 21 9.58 -5.83 8.30
N ALA A 22 9.30 -6.67 7.30
CA ALA A 22 9.85 -6.65 5.94
C ALA A 22 10.41 -5.28 5.51
N ALA A 23 11.70 -5.04 5.74
CA ALA A 23 12.42 -3.99 5.03
C ALA A 23 12.69 -4.54 3.62
N GLN A 24 12.32 -3.80 2.57
CA GLN A 24 12.61 -4.20 1.20
C GLN A 24 14.11 -4.49 1.06
N THR A 25 14.44 -5.63 0.43
CA THR A 25 15.83 -5.97 0.17
C THR A 25 16.38 -5.13 -0.99
N ILE A 26 17.71 -5.11 -1.15
CA ILE A 26 18.32 -4.44 -2.31
C ILE A 26 17.81 -5.06 -3.61
N ASP A 27 17.66 -6.39 -3.64
CA ASP A 27 17.13 -7.11 -4.81
C ASP A 27 15.68 -6.69 -5.12
N ASP A 28 14.83 -6.51 -4.10
CA ASP A 28 13.45 -6.03 -4.29
C ASP A 28 13.42 -4.60 -4.85
N LEU A 29 14.35 -3.74 -4.40
CA LEU A 29 14.46 -2.36 -4.89
C LEU A 29 14.92 -2.30 -6.36
N ASP A 30 15.83 -3.18 -6.75
CA ASP A 30 16.29 -3.28 -8.14
C ASP A 30 15.16 -3.74 -9.06
N ILE A 31 14.41 -4.77 -8.66
CA ILE A 31 13.19 -5.23 -9.38
C ILE A 31 12.19 -4.09 -9.53
N LEU A 32 11.92 -3.37 -8.44
CA LEU A 32 10.99 -2.24 -8.46
C LEU A 32 11.48 -1.14 -9.40
N SER A 33 12.79 -0.89 -9.45
CA SER A 33 13.37 0.08 -10.38
C SER A 33 13.23 -0.35 -11.84
N GLU A 34 13.38 -1.64 -12.15
CA GLU A 34 13.16 -2.17 -13.50
C GLU A 34 11.69 -2.06 -13.93
N GLN A 35 10.77 -2.38 -13.02
CA GLN A 35 9.32 -2.33 -13.27
C GLN A 35 8.78 -0.92 -13.45
N THR A 36 9.49 0.09 -12.96
CA THR A 36 9.05 1.50 -12.97
C THR A 36 9.88 2.39 -13.89
N VAL A 37 10.54 1.79 -14.90
CA VAL A 37 11.32 2.49 -15.92
C VAL A 37 10.49 3.52 -16.70
N ASP A 38 9.20 3.24 -16.87
CA ASP A 38 8.21 4.14 -17.42
C ASP A 38 6.87 3.96 -16.68
N ALA A 39 5.95 4.92 -16.88
CA ALA A 39 4.68 4.91 -16.18
C ALA A 39 3.77 3.76 -16.61
N GLU A 40 3.75 3.41 -17.90
CA GLU A 40 2.86 2.38 -18.45
C GLU A 40 3.24 1.00 -17.90
N THR A 41 4.52 0.64 -17.96
CA THR A 41 5.05 -0.61 -17.42
C THR A 41 4.80 -0.73 -15.91
N GLY A 42 5.01 0.36 -15.17
CA GLY A 42 4.78 0.37 -13.73
C GLY A 42 3.30 0.25 -13.36
N ILE A 43 2.40 0.92 -14.10
CA ILE A 43 0.95 0.81 -13.90
C ILE A 43 0.48 -0.62 -14.16
N GLU A 44 0.91 -1.22 -15.28
CA GLU A 44 0.52 -2.59 -15.62
C GLU A 44 1.04 -3.59 -14.58
N THR A 45 2.27 -3.41 -14.10
CA THR A 45 2.82 -4.22 -13.00
C THR A 45 1.96 -4.12 -11.75
N ALA A 46 1.58 -2.90 -11.35
CA ALA A 46 0.73 -2.68 -10.17
C ALA A 46 -0.67 -3.28 -10.31
N ARG A 47 -1.25 -3.24 -11.51
CA ARG A 47 -2.51 -3.94 -11.80
C ARG A 47 -2.37 -5.44 -11.60
N GLN A 48 -1.32 -6.04 -12.16
CA GLN A 48 -1.07 -7.48 -12.02
C GLN A 48 -0.81 -7.89 -10.57
N GLN A 49 -0.09 -7.07 -9.80
CA GLN A 49 0.09 -7.26 -8.35
C GLN A 49 -1.26 -7.19 -7.62
N THR A 50 -2.10 -6.21 -7.94
CA THR A 50 -3.45 -6.07 -7.37
C THR A 50 -4.32 -7.28 -7.67
N GLU A 51 -4.30 -7.77 -8.91
CA GLU A 51 -5.03 -8.97 -9.34
C GLU A 51 -4.57 -10.25 -8.60
N ARG A 52 -3.29 -10.32 -8.22
CA ARG A 52 -2.74 -11.39 -7.37
C ARG A 52 -2.96 -11.19 -5.87
N GLY A 53 -3.50 -10.04 -5.44
CA GLY A 53 -3.68 -9.70 -4.03
C GLY A 53 -2.41 -9.18 -3.32
N GLU A 54 -1.35 -8.88 -4.09
CA GLU A 54 -0.09 -8.30 -3.62
C GLU A 54 -0.26 -6.78 -3.43
N LEU A 55 -1.16 -6.40 -2.50
CA LEU A 55 -1.65 -5.01 -2.40
C LEU A 55 -0.56 -4.03 -1.90
N LEU A 56 0.39 -4.50 -1.08
CA LEU A 56 1.49 -3.65 -0.59
C LEU A 56 2.53 -3.41 -1.69
N GLU A 57 2.80 -4.43 -2.50
CA GLU A 57 3.68 -4.35 -3.66
C GLU A 57 3.08 -3.45 -4.75
N ALA A 58 1.77 -3.58 -5.00
CA ALA A 58 1.03 -2.70 -5.90
C ALA A 58 1.10 -1.23 -5.46
N LEU A 59 0.96 -0.99 -4.14
CA LEU A 59 1.05 0.35 -3.57
C LEU A 59 2.45 0.93 -3.79
N ALA A 60 3.50 0.19 -3.41
CA ALA A 60 4.88 0.64 -3.59
C ALA A 60 5.23 0.92 -5.06
N THR A 61 4.72 0.09 -5.98
CA THR A 61 4.90 0.27 -7.44
C THR A 61 4.24 1.57 -7.91
N LEU A 62 2.98 1.82 -7.54
CA LEU A 62 2.27 3.04 -7.92
C LEU A 62 2.88 4.30 -7.29
N GLU A 63 3.31 4.24 -6.04
CA GLU A 63 3.99 5.35 -5.36
C GLU A 63 5.30 5.72 -6.06
N ARG A 64 6.07 4.71 -6.50
CA ARG A 64 7.30 4.96 -7.26
C ARG A 64 7.01 5.49 -8.66
N VAL A 65 6.00 4.97 -9.36
CA VAL A 65 5.55 5.55 -10.65
C VAL A 65 5.18 7.02 -10.45
N LEU A 66 4.40 7.35 -9.43
CA LEU A 66 3.99 8.74 -9.15
C LEU A 66 5.16 9.64 -8.72
N THR A 67 6.21 9.06 -8.13
CA THR A 67 7.45 9.78 -7.82
C THR A 67 8.22 10.16 -9.09
N LEU A 68 8.31 9.24 -10.05
CA LEU A 68 9.05 9.43 -11.31
C LEU A 68 8.23 10.20 -12.36
N PHE A 69 6.91 9.98 -12.36
CA PHE A 69 5.94 10.49 -13.35
C PHE A 69 4.75 11.16 -12.65
N PRO A 70 4.97 12.30 -11.95
CA PRO A 70 3.95 12.92 -11.09
C PRO A 70 2.70 13.43 -11.84
N LYS A 71 2.78 13.53 -13.17
CA LYS A 71 1.68 13.94 -14.06
C LYS A 71 0.87 12.77 -14.64
N SER A 72 1.21 11.53 -14.31
CA SER A 72 0.44 10.37 -14.79
C SER A 72 -0.93 10.33 -14.11
N ALA A 73 -1.96 10.78 -14.82
CA ALA A 73 -3.35 10.73 -14.36
C ALA A 73 -3.79 9.27 -14.14
N GLU A 74 -3.36 8.36 -15.02
CA GLU A 74 -3.68 6.93 -14.90
C GLU A 74 -3.04 6.30 -13.66
N ALA A 75 -1.76 6.56 -13.38
CA ALA A 75 -1.12 6.06 -12.16
C ALA A 75 -1.82 6.60 -10.91
N ARG A 76 -2.22 7.88 -10.93
CA ARG A 76 -2.92 8.50 -9.81
C ARG A 76 -4.31 7.90 -9.60
N PHE A 77 -5.05 7.62 -10.67
CA PHE A 77 -6.34 6.95 -10.61
C PHE A 77 -6.24 5.52 -10.07
N ASN A 78 -5.24 4.75 -10.53
CA ASN A 78 -4.98 3.40 -10.00
C ASN A 78 -4.58 3.44 -8.53
N HIS A 79 -3.75 4.40 -8.13
CA HIS A 79 -3.35 4.61 -6.74
C HIS A 79 -4.56 4.94 -5.84
N ALA A 80 -5.42 5.88 -6.26
CA ALA A 80 -6.65 6.20 -5.55
C ALA A 80 -7.57 4.98 -5.38
N THR A 81 -7.72 4.17 -6.44
CA THR A 81 -8.54 2.96 -6.42
C THR A 81 -7.96 1.91 -5.46
N LEU A 82 -6.64 1.71 -5.47
CA LEU A 82 -5.96 0.79 -4.57
C LEU A 82 -6.09 1.22 -3.11
N LEU A 83 -5.98 2.53 -2.83
CA LEU A 83 -6.18 3.11 -1.51
C LEU A 83 -7.59 2.77 -0.95
N CYS A 84 -8.63 2.84 -1.79
CA CYS A 84 -9.96 2.38 -1.39
C CYS A 84 -9.99 0.91 -0.98
N TRP A 85 -9.32 0.04 -1.74
CA TRP A 85 -9.30 -1.40 -1.51
C TRP A 85 -8.56 -1.79 -0.23
N ILE A 86 -7.48 -1.07 0.10
CA ILE A 86 -6.71 -1.31 1.33
C ILE A 86 -7.27 -0.58 2.55
N GLY A 87 -8.42 0.09 2.41
CA GLY A 87 -9.13 0.73 3.53
C GLY A 87 -8.65 2.14 3.88
N ASP A 88 -7.96 2.83 2.97
CA ASP A 88 -7.63 4.25 3.06
C ASP A 88 -8.44 5.11 2.08
N PRO A 89 -9.74 5.32 2.35
CA PRO A 89 -10.62 6.09 1.48
C PRO A 89 -10.31 7.59 1.53
N GLN A 90 -9.69 8.08 2.62
CA GLN A 90 -9.39 9.49 2.80
C GLN A 90 -8.21 9.83 1.90
N GLY A 91 -7.18 8.97 1.89
CA GLY A 91 -6.11 9.03 0.90
C GLY A 91 -6.66 8.94 -0.53
N ALA A 92 -7.58 8.01 -0.80
CA ALA A 92 -8.17 7.84 -2.12
C ALA A 92 -8.90 9.10 -2.63
N ILE A 93 -9.74 9.72 -1.79
CA ILE A 93 -10.46 10.96 -2.14
C ILE A 93 -9.47 12.08 -2.49
N VAL A 94 -8.41 12.25 -1.70
CA VAL A 94 -7.36 13.25 -1.99
C VAL A 94 -6.69 13.01 -3.34
N GLU A 95 -6.48 11.75 -3.72
CA GLU A 95 -5.88 11.40 -5.01
C GLU A 95 -6.86 11.60 -6.19
N PHE A 96 -8.15 11.28 -6.02
CA PHE A 96 -9.16 11.58 -7.04
C PHE A 96 -9.35 13.08 -7.27
N GLU A 97 -9.32 13.91 -6.22
CA GLU A 97 -9.44 15.37 -6.32
C GLU A 97 -8.30 16.03 -7.11
N ARG A 98 -7.16 15.33 -7.27
CA ARG A 98 -6.00 15.80 -8.04
C ARG A 98 -6.06 15.46 -9.53
N LEU A 99 -7.08 14.73 -9.98
CA LEU A 99 -7.30 14.40 -11.39
C LEU A 99 -8.08 15.50 -12.10
N ASP A 100 -7.78 15.73 -13.37
CA ASP A 100 -8.62 16.60 -14.20
C ASP A 100 -9.87 15.82 -14.62
N LYS A 101 -11.03 16.25 -14.14
CA LYS A 101 -12.33 15.67 -14.47
C LYS A 101 -12.64 15.64 -15.97
N ASP A 102 -12.03 16.52 -16.77
CA ASP A 102 -12.29 16.61 -18.20
C ASP A 102 -11.57 15.49 -18.98
N ASP A 103 -10.57 14.83 -18.37
CA ASP A 103 -9.90 13.63 -18.91
C ASP A 103 -10.75 12.36 -18.75
N TYR A 104 -11.84 12.42 -17.98
CA TYR A 104 -12.69 11.28 -17.66
C TYR A 104 -14.14 11.50 -18.11
N ALA A 105 -14.90 10.40 -18.25
CA ALA A 105 -16.32 10.50 -18.52
C ALA A 105 -17.02 11.33 -17.43
N LYS A 106 -17.96 12.19 -17.84
CA LYS A 106 -18.65 13.11 -16.94
C LYS A 106 -19.26 12.37 -15.74
N GLY A 107 -18.76 12.68 -14.54
CA GLY A 107 -19.23 12.09 -13.28
C GLY A 107 -18.50 10.81 -12.86
N ALA A 108 -17.59 10.26 -13.66
CA ALA A 108 -16.86 9.03 -13.35
C ALA A 108 -16.03 9.16 -12.06
N LEU A 109 -15.27 10.25 -11.90
CA LEU A 109 -14.46 10.46 -10.69
C LEU A 109 -15.33 10.58 -9.43
N LYS A 110 -16.45 11.32 -9.51
CA LYS A 110 -17.41 11.43 -8.40
C LYS A 110 -18.05 10.10 -8.05
N GLN A 111 -18.29 9.25 -9.05
CA GLN A 111 -18.80 7.92 -8.81
C GLN A 111 -17.75 7.05 -8.10
N ALA A 112 -16.50 7.06 -8.56
CA ALA A 112 -15.40 6.33 -7.93
C ALA A 112 -15.17 6.76 -6.47
N GLU A 113 -15.16 8.07 -6.20
CA GLU A 113 -15.11 8.63 -4.83
C GLU A 113 -16.28 8.13 -3.96
N ALA A 114 -17.49 8.12 -4.50
CA ALA A 114 -18.68 7.68 -3.77
C ALA A 114 -18.69 6.18 -3.49
N GLU A 115 -18.19 5.35 -4.41
CA GLU A 115 -18.03 3.91 -4.21
C GLU A 115 -17.01 3.62 -3.11
N CYS A 116 -15.87 4.33 -3.15
CA CYS A 116 -14.85 4.29 -2.12
C CYS A 116 -15.39 4.65 -0.73
N ALA A 117 -16.14 5.76 -0.64
CA ALA A 117 -16.72 6.22 0.62
C ALA A 117 -17.78 5.25 1.19
N LYS A 118 -18.50 4.51 0.33
CA LYS A 118 -19.47 3.49 0.78
C LYS A 118 -18.79 2.26 1.37
N ALA A 119 -17.73 1.77 0.73
CA ALA A 119 -16.96 0.61 1.21
C ALA A 119 -16.51 0.80 2.66
N MET A 120 -16.24 2.04 3.07
CA MET A 120 -15.89 2.39 4.45
C MET A 120 -16.99 2.26 5.46
N VAL A 121 -18.20 2.68 5.09
CA VAL A 121 -19.36 2.62 5.98
C VAL A 121 -19.79 1.17 6.19
N GLU A 122 -19.58 0.32 5.17
CA GLU A 122 -19.90 -1.10 5.21
C GLU A 122 -18.86 -1.92 6.00
N ASN A 123 -17.56 -1.63 5.86
CA ASN A 123 -16.49 -2.36 6.57
C ASN A 123 -16.35 -1.99 8.07
N GLN A 124 -17.16 -1.03 8.56
CA GLN A 124 -17.19 -0.55 9.95
C GLN A 124 -18.44 -1.00 10.73
N ARG A 125 -19.32 -1.82 10.15
CA ARG A 125 -20.51 -2.39 10.80
C ARG A 125 -20.33 -3.87 11.09
#